data_AF-A0A8T4F166-F1
#
_entry.id   AF-A0A8T4F166-F1
#
_cell.length_a   1.000
_cell.length_b   1.000
_cell.length_c   1.000
_cell.angle_alpha   90.00
_cell.angle_beta   90.00
_cell.angle_gamma   90.00
#
_symmetry.space_group_name_H-M   'P 1'
#
loop_
_entity.id
_entity.type
_entity.pdbx_description
1 polymer ?
#
loop_
_entity_poly.entity_id
_entity_poly.type
_entity_poly.pdbx_seq_one_letter_code
_entity_poly.pdbx_strand_id
1 'polypeptide(L)'
;MRLSEGLIVAASTPAAPGPESLLLRSGRVTEDAWTNAYTVGAPSGRLVDELIEQNAISAAGMEVICLSALFDAVFAIALFPVEGCTSGPDGDDPPPLLPVAPGVSADRLIRELSRRLDAATAWRETGVTAQCRPRVVSAIAAPDIHANRLHQAVLEKSNGRRTPRDIAFALGQGLFAVMQSIAALVADERLEISAGPAASSAPPVVAEEPQSSKLPRRRKGASKVNDVLPLPPQTPTSPLRPRTPRESKIETES
;
A
#
# COMPACT_ATOMS: atom_id res chain seq x y z
N MET A 1 -2.79 7.56 8.00
CA MET A 1 -1.61 7.96 8.80
C MET A 1 -2.09 8.14 10.23
N ARG A 2 -1.32 7.69 11.23
CA ARG A 2 -1.72 7.74 12.64
C ARG A 2 -0.74 8.61 13.44
N LEU A 3 -1.31 9.42 14.33
CA LEU A 3 -0.57 10.23 15.28
C LEU A 3 -0.71 9.66 16.70
N SER A 4 0.30 9.92 17.52
CA SER A 4 0.29 9.67 18.98
C SER A 4 1.17 10.73 19.62
N GLU A 5 0.66 11.45 20.62
CA GLU A 5 1.43 12.51 21.32
C GLU A 5 2.10 13.53 20.38
N GLY A 6 1.40 13.92 19.30
CA GLY A 6 1.92 14.85 18.30
C GLY A 6 2.99 14.29 17.35
N LEU A 7 3.31 13.00 17.45
CA LEU A 7 4.26 12.30 16.59
C LEU A 7 3.53 11.38 15.60
N ILE A 8 4.06 11.27 14.38
CA ILE A 8 3.60 10.29 13.40
C ILE A 8 4.18 8.93 13.78
N VAL A 9 3.32 7.98 14.14
CA VAL A 9 3.73 6.63 14.58
C VAL A 9 3.51 5.55 13.52
N ALA A 10 2.63 5.81 12.54
CA ALA A 10 2.39 4.89 11.44
C ALA A 10 1.82 5.59 10.20
N ALA A 11 2.17 5.09 9.02
CA ALA A 11 1.52 5.43 7.76
C ALA A 11 1.40 4.16 6.92
N SER A 12 0.28 4.02 6.22
CA SER A 12 0.04 2.90 5.32
C SER A 12 -0.65 3.38 4.05
N THR A 13 -0.35 2.71 2.97
CA THR A 13 -0.98 2.89 1.67
C THR A 13 -0.79 1.59 0.91
N PRO A 14 -1.76 1.18 0.08
CA PRO A 14 -1.53 0.04 -0.80
C PRO A 14 -0.34 0.29 -1.74
N ALA A 15 0.00 1.56 -2.04
CA ALA A 15 1.02 1.93 -3.01
C ALA A 15 2.48 1.67 -2.59
N ALA A 16 2.75 1.30 -1.34
CA ALA A 16 4.08 0.95 -0.86
C ALA A 16 4.01 -0.24 0.11
N PRO A 17 5.06 -1.08 0.19
CA PRO A 17 5.11 -2.15 1.18
C PRO A 17 5.09 -1.60 2.61
N GLY A 18 4.19 -2.15 3.44
CA GLY A 18 4.19 -1.91 4.88
C GLY A 18 5.30 -2.70 5.60
N PRO A 19 5.51 -2.46 6.91
CA PRO A 19 6.60 -3.06 7.66
C PRO A 19 6.54 -4.61 7.68
N GLU A 20 5.36 -5.21 7.84
CA GLU A 20 5.17 -6.67 7.72
C GLU A 20 5.67 -7.21 6.37
N SER A 21 5.28 -6.56 5.27
CA SER A 21 5.72 -6.95 3.93
C SER A 21 7.24 -6.85 3.78
N LEU A 22 7.86 -5.80 4.32
CA LEU A 22 9.31 -5.66 4.32
C LEU A 22 9.99 -6.78 5.12
N LEU A 23 9.49 -7.11 6.31
CA LEU A 23 10.03 -8.17 7.17
C LEU A 23 9.96 -9.54 6.49
N LEU A 24 8.76 -9.94 6.06
CA LEU A 24 8.50 -11.27 5.51
C LEU A 24 9.09 -11.47 4.11
N ARG A 25 8.86 -10.52 3.18
CA ARG A 25 9.30 -10.69 1.79
C ARG A 25 10.80 -10.56 1.61
N SER A 26 11.48 -9.84 2.49
CA SER A 26 12.95 -9.79 2.48
C SER A 26 13.61 -10.96 3.20
N GLY A 27 12.84 -11.83 3.86
CA GLY A 27 13.35 -12.96 4.64
C GLY A 27 14.04 -12.57 5.95
N ARG A 28 13.84 -11.32 6.43
CA ARG A 28 14.37 -10.88 7.74
C ARG A 28 13.66 -11.59 8.89
N VAL A 29 12.37 -11.87 8.73
CA VAL A 29 11.55 -12.64 9.66
C VAL A 29 10.90 -13.78 8.87
N THR A 30 10.96 -14.99 9.39
CA THR A 30 10.29 -16.15 8.79
C THR A 30 8.78 -16.10 9.04
N GLU A 31 8.00 -16.75 8.20
CA GLU A 31 6.54 -16.82 8.37
C GLU A 31 6.17 -17.48 9.72
N ASP A 32 6.87 -18.55 10.10
CA ASP A 32 6.66 -19.22 11.39
C ASP A 32 6.93 -18.30 12.60
N ALA A 33 8.05 -17.54 12.57
CA ALA A 33 8.38 -16.61 13.63
C ALA A 33 7.36 -15.47 13.74
N TRP A 34 6.90 -14.96 12.60
CA TRP A 34 5.83 -13.96 12.55
C TRP A 34 4.52 -14.49 13.12
N THR A 35 4.06 -15.67 12.67
CA THR A 35 2.81 -16.27 13.13
C THR A 35 2.85 -16.56 14.63
N ASN A 36 3.98 -17.06 15.14
CA ASN A 36 4.15 -17.29 16.58
C ASN A 36 4.06 -15.98 17.38
N ALA A 37 4.87 -14.98 17.01
CA ALA A 37 4.86 -13.67 17.68
C ALA A 37 3.51 -12.95 17.56
N TYR A 38 2.83 -13.07 16.42
CA TYR A 38 1.48 -12.51 16.22
C TYR A 38 0.46 -13.16 17.14
N THR A 39 0.46 -14.49 17.24
CA THR A 39 -0.48 -15.23 18.07
C THR A 39 -0.33 -14.88 19.56
N VAL A 40 0.92 -14.73 20.01
CA VAL A 40 1.23 -14.43 21.42
C VAL A 40 1.09 -12.94 21.74
N GLY A 41 1.64 -12.06 20.89
CA GLY A 41 1.85 -10.65 21.20
C GLY A 41 0.82 -9.69 20.62
N ALA A 42 0.17 -9.99 19.49
CA ALA A 42 -0.74 -9.03 18.86
C ALA A 42 -1.95 -8.65 19.74
N PRO A 43 -2.62 -9.58 20.46
CA PRO A 43 -3.75 -9.24 21.32
C PRO A 43 -3.42 -8.29 22.47
N SER A 44 -2.15 -8.24 22.88
CA SER A 44 -1.64 -7.40 23.98
C SER A 44 -0.77 -6.24 23.50
N GLY A 45 -0.66 -6.01 22.18
CA GLY A 45 0.16 -4.95 21.59
C GLY A 45 1.67 -5.20 21.69
N ARG A 46 2.12 -6.42 22.00
CA ARG A 46 3.52 -6.79 22.22
C ARG A 46 4.18 -7.49 21.03
N LEU A 47 3.60 -7.43 19.82
CA LEU A 47 4.15 -8.11 18.65
C LEU A 47 5.64 -7.78 18.41
N VAL A 48 6.03 -6.51 18.56
CA VAL A 48 7.43 -6.08 18.41
C VAL A 48 8.32 -6.73 19.46
N ASP A 49 7.90 -6.74 20.72
CA ASP A 49 8.65 -7.32 21.83
C ASP A 49 8.83 -8.84 21.60
N GLU A 50 7.77 -9.55 21.23
CA GLU A 50 7.81 -10.99 20.96
C GLU A 50 8.79 -11.32 19.80
N LEU A 51 8.81 -10.51 18.73
CA LEU A 51 9.75 -10.70 17.62
C LEU A 51 11.21 -10.47 18.04
N ILE A 52 11.45 -9.56 18.99
CA ILE A 52 12.79 -9.26 19.50
C ILE A 52 13.24 -10.34 20.50
N GLU A 53 12.37 -10.73 21.43
CA GLU A 53 12.65 -11.76 22.44
C GLU A 53 12.95 -13.12 21.80
N GLN A 54 12.28 -13.45 20.69
CA GLN A 54 12.55 -14.66 19.90
C GLN A 54 13.80 -14.55 19.01
N ASN A 55 14.53 -13.42 19.05
CA ASN A 55 15.67 -13.09 18.19
C ASN A 55 15.35 -13.16 16.68
N ALA A 56 14.09 -12.98 16.28
CA ALA A 56 13.71 -12.93 14.87
C ALA A 56 14.21 -11.65 14.20
N ILE A 57 14.31 -10.54 14.94
CA ILE A 57 14.90 -9.28 14.50
C ILE A 57 15.41 -8.48 15.70
N SER A 58 16.49 -7.72 15.53
CA SER A 58 16.96 -6.79 16.57
C SER A 58 16.06 -5.57 16.70
N ALA A 59 16.06 -4.91 17.87
CA ALA A 59 15.33 -3.66 18.08
C ALA A 59 15.71 -2.57 17.05
N ALA A 60 17.01 -2.38 16.80
CA ALA A 60 17.49 -1.44 15.78
C ALA A 60 17.04 -1.83 14.36
N GLY A 61 17.03 -3.13 14.04
CA GLY A 61 16.52 -3.62 12.77
C GLY A 61 15.03 -3.33 12.60
N MET A 62 14.23 -3.53 13.66
CA MET A 62 12.81 -3.20 13.66
C MET A 62 12.58 -1.70 13.44
N GLU A 63 13.30 -0.84 14.16
CA GLU A 63 13.18 0.62 14.02
C GLU A 63 13.44 1.06 12.58
N VAL A 64 14.52 0.57 11.97
CA VAL A 64 14.87 0.88 10.57
C VAL A 64 13.76 0.45 9.61
N ILE A 65 13.16 -0.73 9.81
CA ILE A 65 12.09 -1.23 8.94
C ILE A 65 10.81 -0.40 9.09
N CYS A 66 10.35 -0.16 10.32
CA CYS A 66 9.16 0.64 10.57
C CYS A 66 9.31 2.06 10.03
N LEU A 67 10.47 2.69 10.26
CA LEU A 67 10.75 4.04 9.78
C LEU A 67 10.81 4.10 8.24
N SER A 68 11.44 3.11 7.61
CA SER A 68 11.51 3.02 6.15
C SER A 68 10.12 2.87 5.53
N ALA A 69 9.29 1.97 6.07
CA ALA A 69 7.91 1.77 5.62
C ALA A 69 7.05 3.02 5.79
N LEU A 70 7.19 3.74 6.91
CA LEU A 70 6.48 5.00 7.15
C LEU A 70 6.84 6.05 6.09
N PHE A 71 8.13 6.27 5.85
CA PHE A 71 8.55 7.25 4.85
C PHE A 71 8.15 6.84 3.42
N ASP A 72 8.21 5.57 3.09
CA ASP A 72 7.74 5.08 1.78
C ASP A 72 6.24 5.19 1.61
N ALA A 73 5.46 4.97 2.67
CA ALA A 73 4.02 5.14 2.61
C ALA A 73 3.65 6.59 2.31
N VAL A 74 4.26 7.54 3.02
CA VAL A 74 4.01 8.98 2.80
C VAL A 74 4.54 9.43 1.43
N PHE A 75 5.72 8.97 1.03
CA PHE A 75 6.27 9.23 -0.29
C PHE A 75 5.35 8.71 -1.41
N ALA A 76 4.84 7.48 -1.29
CA ALA A 76 3.91 6.92 -2.24
C ALA A 76 2.60 7.71 -2.28
N ILE A 77 2.03 8.09 -1.14
CA ILE A 77 0.83 8.95 -1.09
C ILE A 77 1.08 10.26 -1.85
N ALA A 78 2.26 10.86 -1.74
CA ALA A 78 2.58 12.08 -2.47
C ALA A 78 2.76 11.88 -4.00
N LEU A 79 3.15 10.67 -4.43
CA LEU A 79 3.34 10.35 -5.86
C LEU A 79 2.04 10.01 -6.60
N PHE A 80 1.01 9.55 -5.89
CA PHE A 80 -0.27 9.16 -6.47
C PHE A 80 -1.33 10.19 -6.05
N PRO A 81 -2.00 10.89 -7.00
CA PRO A 81 -3.08 11.81 -6.66
C PRO A 81 -4.14 11.09 -5.82
N VAL A 82 -4.39 11.58 -4.61
CA VAL A 82 -5.50 11.13 -3.77
C VAL A 82 -6.64 12.13 -3.91
N GLU A 83 -7.87 11.64 -4.14
CA GLU A 83 -9.05 12.51 -4.28
C GLU A 83 -9.53 13.11 -2.95
N GLY A 84 -8.85 12.82 -1.84
CA GLY A 84 -9.13 13.43 -0.54
C GLY A 84 -8.34 12.79 0.59
N CYS A 85 -8.25 13.51 1.71
CA CYS A 85 -7.75 13.01 2.98
C CYS A 85 -8.85 13.21 4.03
N THR A 86 -9.29 12.14 4.68
CA THR A 86 -10.26 12.21 5.77
C THR A 86 -9.55 11.95 7.09
N SER A 87 -9.68 12.85 8.05
CA SER A 87 -9.32 12.58 9.45
C SER A 87 -10.42 11.74 10.10
N GLY A 88 -10.08 10.56 10.59
CA GLY A 88 -10.96 9.80 11.48
C GLY A 88 -10.88 10.35 12.91
N PRO A 89 -11.86 10.08 13.78
CA PRO A 89 -11.76 10.41 15.19
C PRO A 89 -10.55 9.70 15.82
N ASP A 90 -9.78 10.42 16.62
CA ASP A 90 -8.71 9.83 17.43
C ASP A 90 -9.32 8.83 18.42
N GLY A 91 -8.97 7.54 18.30
CA GLY A 91 -9.20 6.55 19.35
C GLY A 91 -10.02 5.30 19.00
N ASP A 92 -10.78 5.29 17.89
CA ASP A 92 -11.62 4.12 17.55
C ASP A 92 -10.84 3.00 16.82
N ASP A 93 -9.72 3.33 16.19
CA ASP A 93 -8.89 2.34 15.48
C ASP A 93 -7.90 1.64 16.43
N PRO A 94 -7.75 0.30 16.33
CA PRO A 94 -6.75 -0.44 17.09
C PRO A 94 -5.34 0.13 16.83
N PRO A 95 -4.45 0.11 17.82
CA PRO A 95 -3.09 0.60 17.64
C PRO A 95 -2.39 -0.15 16.51
N PRO A 96 -1.48 0.51 15.77
CA PRO A 96 -0.75 -0.13 14.69
C PRO A 96 0.13 -1.24 15.28
N LEU A 97 0.14 -2.39 14.61
CA LEU A 97 0.87 -3.58 15.08
C LEU A 97 2.38 -3.36 15.15
N LEU A 98 2.92 -2.56 14.23
CA LEU A 98 4.34 -2.23 14.12
C LEU A 98 4.51 -0.70 14.09
N PRO A 99 4.39 -0.02 15.24
CA PRO A 99 4.59 1.43 15.30
C PRO A 99 6.06 1.80 15.14
N VAL A 100 6.31 3.04 14.70
CA VAL A 100 7.61 3.70 14.90
C VAL A 100 7.64 4.27 16.31
N ALA A 101 8.63 3.86 17.12
CA ALA A 101 8.85 4.36 18.48
C ALA A 101 10.12 5.23 18.53
N PRO A 102 10.09 6.43 19.14
CA PRO A 102 8.93 7.10 19.74
C PRO A 102 7.94 7.69 18.71
N GLY A 103 8.31 7.69 17.42
CA GLY A 103 7.55 8.31 16.35
C GLY A 103 8.38 9.38 15.61
N VAL A 104 7.81 9.95 14.57
CA VAL A 104 8.47 10.93 13.69
C VAL A 104 7.80 12.29 13.85
N SER A 105 8.57 13.36 14.07
CA SER A 105 8.01 14.72 14.08
C SER A 105 7.59 15.15 12.68
N ALA A 106 6.60 16.04 12.59
CA ALA A 106 6.14 16.60 11.31
C ALA A 106 7.31 17.22 10.52
N ASP A 107 8.20 17.97 11.17
CA ASP A 107 9.35 18.60 10.50
C ASP A 107 10.33 17.57 9.91
N ARG A 108 10.58 16.47 10.64
CA ARG A 108 11.45 15.39 10.13
C ARG A 108 10.79 14.71 8.94
N LEU A 109 9.47 14.48 9.00
CA LEU A 109 8.71 13.90 7.91
C LEU A 109 8.74 14.78 6.66
N ILE A 110 8.49 16.08 6.81
CA ILE A 110 8.51 17.05 5.71
C ILE A 110 9.88 17.09 5.06
N ARG A 111 10.97 17.22 5.85
CA ARG A 111 12.34 17.24 5.30
C ARG A 111 12.65 15.98 4.48
N GLU A 112 12.32 14.81 5.01
CA GLU A 112 12.57 13.56 4.31
C GLU A 112 11.68 13.40 3.06
N LEU A 113 10.41 13.78 3.15
CA LEU A 113 9.50 13.75 2.02
C LEU A 113 9.96 14.69 0.89
N SER A 114 10.33 15.93 1.21
CA SER A 114 10.88 16.89 0.24
C SER A 114 12.12 16.32 -0.45
N ARG A 115 13.09 15.80 0.31
CA ARG A 115 14.30 15.17 -0.24
C ARG A 115 13.97 14.05 -1.23
N ARG A 116 12.98 13.21 -0.92
CA ARG A 116 12.56 12.10 -1.80
C ARG A 116 11.82 12.59 -3.04
N LEU A 117 10.98 13.62 -2.91
CA LEU A 117 10.25 14.21 -4.03
C LEU A 117 11.17 14.98 -4.98
N ASP A 118 12.21 15.64 -4.46
CA ASP A 118 13.25 16.28 -5.28
C ASP A 118 14.00 15.24 -6.12
N ALA A 119 14.41 14.14 -5.49
CA ALA A 119 15.02 13.01 -6.20
C ALA A 119 14.08 12.41 -7.25
N ALA A 120 12.80 12.19 -6.90
CA ALA A 120 11.80 11.69 -7.84
C ALA A 120 11.54 12.63 -9.01
N THR A 121 11.65 13.95 -8.79
CA THR A 121 11.52 14.96 -9.84
C THR A 121 12.71 14.88 -10.79
N ALA A 122 13.94 14.76 -10.29
CA ALA A 122 15.12 14.57 -11.14
C ALA A 122 15.03 13.27 -11.97
N TRP A 123 14.57 12.17 -11.37
CA TRP A 123 14.43 10.89 -12.07
C TRP A 123 13.37 10.89 -13.18
N ARG A 124 12.39 11.81 -13.14
CA ARG A 124 11.40 11.96 -14.21
C ARG A 124 12.02 12.39 -15.53
N GLU A 125 13.13 13.11 -15.51
CA GLU A 125 13.85 13.55 -16.72
C GLU A 125 14.38 12.36 -17.53
N THR A 126 14.68 11.24 -16.87
CA THR A 126 15.09 9.97 -17.50
C THR A 126 13.92 8.98 -17.66
N GLY A 127 12.68 9.45 -17.49
CA GLY A 127 11.46 8.65 -17.64
C GLY A 127 11.13 7.76 -16.44
N VAL A 128 11.92 7.76 -15.38
CA VAL A 128 11.65 6.95 -14.18
C VAL A 128 10.54 7.61 -13.36
N THR A 129 9.41 6.92 -13.29
CA THR A 129 8.21 7.36 -12.55
C THR A 129 7.68 6.21 -11.70
N ALA A 130 6.80 6.51 -10.74
CA ALA A 130 6.15 5.46 -9.93
C ALA A 130 5.31 4.46 -10.76
N GLN A 131 5.01 4.79 -12.03
CA GLN A 131 4.22 3.98 -12.95
C GLN A 131 5.05 3.42 -14.12
N CYS A 132 6.35 3.70 -14.18
CA CYS A 132 7.20 3.20 -15.26
C CYS A 132 7.25 1.67 -15.25
N ARG A 133 7.64 1.07 -16.37
CA ARG A 133 7.82 -0.38 -16.47
C ARG A 133 9.23 -0.67 -17.00
N PRO A 134 10.23 -0.81 -16.12
CA PRO A 134 11.60 -1.01 -16.54
C PRO A 134 11.79 -2.37 -17.20
N ARG A 135 12.60 -2.42 -18.24
CA ARG A 135 13.01 -3.62 -18.97
C ARG A 135 14.53 -3.67 -19.08
N VAL A 136 15.12 -4.85 -18.96
CA VAL A 136 16.57 -5.05 -19.17
C VAL A 136 16.91 -4.91 -20.66
N VAL A 137 17.92 -4.08 -20.97
CA VAL A 137 18.35 -3.78 -22.35
C VAL A 137 19.26 -4.85 -22.93
N SER A 138 20.20 -5.38 -22.14
CA SER A 138 21.18 -6.38 -22.57
C SER A 138 21.46 -7.42 -21.51
N ALA A 139 21.84 -8.63 -21.96
CA ALA A 139 22.25 -9.72 -21.08
C ALA A 139 23.35 -9.26 -20.14
N ILE A 140 23.16 -9.53 -18.85
CA ILE A 140 24.03 -9.10 -17.75
C ILE A 140 25.46 -9.56 -18.07
N ALA A 141 26.34 -8.63 -18.49
CA ALA A 141 27.77 -8.88 -18.45
C ALA A 141 28.13 -9.21 -17.00
N ALA A 142 29.03 -10.19 -16.83
CA ALA A 142 29.34 -10.80 -15.53
C ALA A 142 29.40 -9.74 -14.42
N PRO A 143 28.75 -9.98 -13.27
CA PRO A 143 28.54 -8.96 -12.27
C PRO A 143 29.88 -8.38 -11.86
N ASP A 144 30.01 -7.06 -11.99
CA ASP A 144 31.05 -6.34 -11.27
C ASP A 144 30.81 -6.65 -9.79
N ILE A 145 31.84 -7.13 -9.09
CA ILE A 145 31.71 -7.77 -7.76
C ILE A 145 31.13 -6.79 -6.71
N HIS A 146 31.07 -5.50 -7.04
CA HIS A 146 30.48 -4.42 -6.24
C HIS A 146 29.03 -4.04 -6.60
N ALA A 147 28.40 -4.69 -7.59
CA ALA A 147 27.02 -4.40 -7.94
C ALA A 147 26.10 -4.66 -6.74
N ASN A 148 25.53 -3.58 -6.20
CA ASN A 148 24.61 -3.57 -5.08
C ASN A 148 23.56 -4.70 -5.20
N ARG A 149 23.39 -5.55 -4.18
CA ARG A 149 22.44 -6.69 -4.19
C ARG A 149 21.03 -6.24 -4.61
N LEU A 150 20.63 -5.03 -4.24
CA LEU A 150 19.35 -4.46 -4.65
C LEU A 150 19.29 -4.18 -6.15
N HIS A 151 20.37 -3.71 -6.78
CA HIS A 151 20.42 -3.47 -8.22
C HIS A 151 20.24 -4.79 -8.99
N GLN A 152 20.94 -5.85 -8.57
CA GLN A 152 20.79 -7.17 -9.19
C GLN A 152 19.36 -7.72 -9.04
N ALA A 153 18.81 -7.64 -7.83
CA ALA A 153 17.42 -8.07 -7.59
C ALA A 153 16.41 -7.25 -8.41
N VAL A 154 16.64 -5.95 -8.60
CA VAL A 154 15.79 -5.10 -9.46
C VAL A 154 15.93 -5.50 -10.92
N LEU A 155 17.14 -5.76 -11.43
CA LEU A 155 17.35 -6.25 -12.80
C LEU A 155 16.56 -7.55 -13.05
N GLU A 156 16.65 -8.52 -12.14
CA GLU A 156 15.93 -9.80 -12.23
C GLU A 156 14.41 -9.66 -12.26
N LYS A 157 13.85 -8.60 -11.66
CA LYS A 157 12.40 -8.34 -11.64
C LYS A 157 11.92 -7.40 -12.76
N SER A 158 12.82 -6.75 -13.49
CA SER A 158 12.54 -5.72 -14.50
C SER A 158 12.25 -6.32 -15.88
N ASN A 159 11.01 -6.77 -16.07
CA ASN A 159 10.55 -7.47 -17.27
C ASN A 159 9.70 -6.62 -18.24
N GLY A 160 9.68 -5.30 -18.07
CA GLY A 160 8.82 -4.38 -18.85
C GLY A 160 7.33 -4.46 -18.48
N ARG A 161 6.94 -5.29 -17.49
CA ARG A 161 5.54 -5.44 -17.04
C ARG A 161 5.33 -4.97 -15.62
N ARG A 162 6.29 -5.15 -14.71
CA ARG A 162 6.18 -4.71 -13.31
C ARG A 162 6.43 -3.22 -13.16
N THR A 163 5.64 -2.55 -12.32
CA THR A 163 5.90 -1.20 -11.84
C THR A 163 6.91 -1.20 -10.69
N PRO A 164 7.53 -0.05 -10.32
CA PRO A 164 8.34 0.05 -9.11
C PRO A 164 7.65 -0.49 -7.86
N ARG A 165 6.34 -0.24 -7.72
CA ARG A 165 5.52 -0.80 -6.65
C ARG A 165 5.52 -2.33 -6.67
N ASP A 166 5.27 -2.94 -7.83
CA ASP A 166 5.24 -4.40 -7.96
C ASP A 166 6.61 -5.02 -7.62
N ILE A 167 7.70 -4.36 -8.03
CA ILE A 167 9.07 -4.78 -7.72
C ILE A 167 9.34 -4.65 -6.21
N ALA A 168 8.94 -3.55 -5.59
CA ALA A 168 9.08 -3.31 -4.15
C ALA A 168 8.40 -4.39 -3.31
N PHE A 169 7.13 -4.72 -3.63
CA PHE A 169 6.42 -5.82 -2.96
C PHE A 169 7.07 -7.19 -3.21
N ALA A 170 7.52 -7.45 -4.44
CA ALA A 170 8.15 -8.73 -4.78
C ALA A 170 9.50 -8.95 -4.07
N LEU A 171 10.23 -7.87 -3.76
CA LEU A 171 11.55 -7.94 -3.13
C LEU A 171 11.52 -7.70 -1.61
N GLY A 172 10.39 -7.26 -1.04
CA GLY A 172 10.34 -6.78 0.34
C GLY A 172 11.23 -5.57 0.57
N GLN A 173 11.23 -4.65 -0.40
CA GLN A 173 12.06 -3.44 -0.38
C GLN A 173 11.21 -2.19 -0.40
N GLY A 174 11.77 -1.10 0.10
CA GLY A 174 11.12 0.20 0.09
C GLY A 174 10.87 0.74 -1.33
N LEU A 175 9.74 1.40 -1.56
CA LEU A 175 9.40 1.97 -2.86
C LEU A 175 10.46 2.98 -3.34
N PHE A 176 10.87 3.90 -2.46
CA PHE A 176 11.90 4.89 -2.79
C PHE A 176 13.23 4.22 -3.15
N ALA A 177 13.66 3.21 -2.39
CA ALA A 177 14.90 2.48 -2.65
C ALA A 177 14.87 1.74 -4.00
N VAL A 178 13.73 1.14 -4.35
CA VAL A 178 13.54 0.51 -5.67
C VAL A 178 13.57 1.54 -6.79
N MET A 179 12.89 2.68 -6.64
CA MET A 179 12.94 3.75 -7.64
C MET A 179 14.35 4.31 -7.81
N GLN A 180 15.09 4.51 -6.73
CA GLN A 180 16.49 4.94 -6.77
C GLN A 180 17.38 3.92 -7.51
N SER A 181 17.20 2.63 -7.20
CA SER A 181 17.91 1.54 -7.90
C SER A 181 17.59 1.52 -9.39
N ILE A 182 16.32 1.69 -9.78
CA ILE A 182 15.91 1.79 -11.18
C ILE A 182 16.56 3.01 -11.84
N ALA A 183 16.55 4.18 -11.20
CA ALA A 183 17.16 5.39 -11.74
C ALA A 183 18.66 5.25 -11.97
N ALA A 184 19.39 4.64 -11.02
CA ALA A 184 20.80 4.32 -11.18
C ALA A 184 21.04 3.37 -12.35
N LEU A 185 20.24 2.29 -12.45
CA LEU A 185 20.35 1.32 -13.54
C LEU A 185 19.96 1.88 -14.91
N VAL A 186 19.07 2.88 -14.97
CA VAL A 186 18.75 3.60 -16.21
C VAL A 186 19.92 4.50 -16.61
N ALA A 187 20.53 5.20 -15.65
CA ALA A 187 21.72 6.03 -15.90
C ALA A 187 22.92 5.19 -16.39
N ASP A 188 23.04 3.95 -15.89
CA ASP A 188 24.05 2.97 -16.33
C ASP A 188 23.66 2.23 -17.62
N GLU A 189 22.57 2.63 -18.30
CA GLU A 189 22.05 2.00 -19.54
C GLU A 189 21.72 0.49 -19.39
N ARG A 190 21.54 0.02 -18.15
CA ARG A 190 21.20 -1.36 -17.83
C ARG A 190 19.70 -1.64 -17.94
N LEU A 191 18.89 -0.61 -17.71
CA LEU A 191 17.44 -0.63 -17.85
C LEU A 191 16.99 0.42 -18.87
N GLU A 192 16.03 0.04 -19.70
CA GLU A 192 15.22 0.98 -20.47
C GLU A 192 13.87 1.13 -19.78
N ILE A 193 13.35 2.35 -19.77
CA ILE A 193 11.97 2.59 -19.41
C ILE A 193 11.15 2.46 -20.68
N SER A 194 10.37 1.37 -20.79
CA SER A 194 9.39 1.28 -21.85
C SER A 194 8.42 2.46 -21.70
N ALA A 195 8.27 3.25 -22.76
CA ALA A 195 7.07 4.03 -22.94
C ALA A 195 5.93 3.01 -23.03
N GLY A 196 5.31 2.69 -21.88
CA GLY A 196 3.99 2.07 -21.88
C GLY A 196 3.11 2.89 -22.82
N PRO A 197 2.11 2.30 -23.49
CA PRO A 197 1.33 3.01 -24.49
C PRO A 197 0.98 4.35 -23.88
N ALA A 198 1.55 5.42 -24.45
CA ALA A 198 1.12 6.76 -24.12
C ALA A 198 -0.39 6.65 -24.13
N ALA A 199 -1.07 7.10 -23.07
CA ALA A 199 -2.50 7.26 -23.14
C ALA A 199 -2.70 8.00 -24.45
N SER A 200 -3.16 7.26 -25.48
CA SER A 200 -3.30 7.81 -26.80
C SER A 200 -4.14 9.01 -26.51
N SER A 201 -3.66 10.19 -26.85
CA SER A 201 -4.57 11.30 -27.04
C SER A 201 -5.55 10.75 -28.05
N ALA A 202 -6.66 10.19 -27.55
CA ALA A 202 -7.78 9.89 -28.39
C ALA A 202 -8.03 11.24 -29.06
N PRO A 203 -8.05 11.30 -30.39
CA PRO A 203 -8.46 12.53 -31.04
C PRO A 203 -9.79 12.94 -30.39
N PRO A 204 -10.03 14.24 -30.15
CA PRO A 204 -11.24 14.68 -29.49
C PRO A 204 -12.40 13.99 -30.21
N VAL A 205 -13.10 13.11 -29.49
CA VAL A 205 -14.33 12.51 -29.99
C VAL A 205 -15.25 13.70 -30.11
N VAL A 206 -15.37 14.23 -31.34
CA VAL A 206 -16.44 15.13 -31.71
C VAL A 206 -17.70 14.41 -31.28
N ALA A 207 -18.44 15.03 -30.38
CA ALA A 207 -19.69 14.49 -29.86
C ALA A 207 -20.65 14.32 -31.04
N GLU A 208 -20.65 13.12 -31.61
CA GLU A 208 -21.71 12.67 -32.49
C GLU A 208 -22.81 12.09 -31.59
N GLU A 209 -24.01 12.62 -31.80
CA GLU A 209 -25.26 12.28 -31.12
C GLU A 209 -25.43 10.77 -30.87
N PRO A 210 -25.99 10.35 -29.73
CA PRO A 210 -26.01 8.95 -29.35
C PRO A 210 -26.94 8.14 -30.24
N GLN A 211 -26.39 7.50 -31.27
CA GLN A 211 -27.09 6.42 -31.96
C GLN A 211 -27.10 5.18 -31.07
N SER A 212 -28.30 4.82 -30.63
CA SER A 212 -28.60 3.67 -29.78
C SER A 212 -28.14 2.36 -30.42
N SER A 213 -26.96 1.87 -30.05
CA SER A 213 -26.60 0.48 -30.31
C SER A 213 -27.25 -0.42 -29.25
N LYS A 214 -28.18 -1.26 -29.70
CA LYS A 214 -28.94 -2.19 -28.86
C LYS A 214 -28.01 -3.28 -28.33
N LEU A 215 -27.57 -3.14 -27.08
CA LEU A 215 -27.01 -4.26 -26.32
C LEU A 215 -28.09 -5.35 -26.17
N PRO A 216 -27.76 -6.64 -26.37
CA PRO A 216 -28.70 -7.72 -26.16
C PRO A 216 -29.09 -7.77 -24.68
N ARG A 217 -30.39 -7.57 -24.41
CA ARG A 217 -30.98 -7.69 -23.07
C ARG A 217 -30.77 -9.10 -22.52
N ARG A 218 -30.01 -9.22 -21.43
CA ARG A 218 -29.94 -10.42 -20.60
C ARG A 218 -31.35 -10.77 -20.10
N ARG A 219 -31.89 -11.92 -20.49
CA ARG A 219 -33.14 -12.45 -19.92
C ARG A 219 -32.89 -12.82 -18.45
N LYS A 220 -33.67 -12.23 -17.52
CA LYS A 220 -33.75 -12.71 -16.14
C LYS A 220 -34.24 -14.17 -16.16
N GLY A 221 -33.50 -15.08 -15.51
CA GLY A 221 -33.89 -16.49 -15.32
C GLY A 221 -32.95 -17.56 -15.91
N ALA A 222 -31.87 -17.18 -16.62
CA ALA A 222 -31.00 -18.17 -17.28
C ALA A 222 -29.84 -18.75 -16.43
N SER A 223 -29.91 -18.71 -15.10
CA SER A 223 -28.96 -19.44 -14.23
C SER A 223 -29.68 -20.61 -13.57
N LYS A 224 -29.40 -21.83 -14.04
CA LYS A 224 -29.75 -23.10 -13.38
C LYS A 224 -28.86 -23.35 -12.14
N VAL A 225 -28.75 -22.37 -11.24
CA VAL A 225 -27.97 -22.49 -10.00
C VAL A 225 -28.85 -22.82 -8.77
N ASN A 226 -30.19 -22.79 -8.92
CA ASN A 226 -31.10 -23.03 -7.79
C ASN A 226 -31.64 -24.47 -7.66
N ASP A 227 -31.21 -25.44 -8.48
CA ASP A 227 -31.73 -26.82 -8.39
C ASP A 227 -31.03 -27.71 -7.35
N VAL A 228 -30.16 -27.18 -6.48
CA VAL A 228 -29.35 -28.03 -5.57
C VAL A 228 -29.48 -27.70 -4.07
N LEU A 229 -30.38 -26.80 -3.65
CA LEU A 229 -30.58 -26.56 -2.21
C LEU A 229 -32.07 -26.47 -1.84
N PRO A 230 -32.59 -27.35 -0.96
CA PRO A 230 -33.94 -27.22 -0.42
C PRO A 230 -34.09 -25.90 0.35
N LEU A 231 -35.13 -25.13 0.01
CA LEU A 231 -35.53 -23.91 0.71
C LEU A 231 -35.90 -24.23 2.18
N PRO A 232 -35.44 -23.44 3.16
CA PRO A 232 -35.94 -23.53 4.53
C PRO A 232 -37.41 -23.05 4.62
N PRO A 233 -38.23 -23.62 5.52
CA PRO A 233 -39.64 -23.28 5.67
C PRO A 233 -39.83 -21.83 6.12
N GLN A 234 -40.73 -21.13 5.44
CA GLN A 234 -41.12 -19.74 5.71
C GLN A 234 -41.97 -19.68 6.99
N THR A 235 -41.46 -19.01 8.03
CA THR A 235 -42.23 -18.67 9.23
C THR A 235 -43.11 -17.45 8.96
N PRO A 236 -44.39 -17.44 9.39
CA PRO A 236 -45.31 -16.34 9.10
C PRO A 236 -44.93 -15.04 9.81
N THR A 237 -45.06 -13.97 9.03
CA THR A 237 -44.91 -12.54 9.36
C THR A 237 -45.62 -12.16 10.65
N SER A 238 -44.86 -11.68 11.64
CA SER A 238 -45.41 -11.06 12.86
C SER A 238 -45.54 -9.54 12.66
N PRO A 239 -46.65 -8.90 13.08
CA PRO A 239 -46.97 -7.52 12.72
C PRO A 239 -46.16 -6.46 13.50
N LEU A 240 -45.97 -5.32 12.83
CA LEU A 240 -45.36 -4.08 13.31
C LEU A 240 -45.86 -3.69 14.72
N ARG A 241 -44.91 -3.43 15.64
CA ARG A 241 -45.19 -2.84 16.96
C ARG A 241 -45.09 -1.29 16.85
N PRO A 242 -46.09 -0.53 17.33
CA PRO A 242 -46.06 0.93 17.28
C PRO A 242 -45.05 1.54 18.27
N ARG A 243 -44.38 2.61 17.83
CA ARG A 243 -43.48 3.47 18.62
C ARG A 243 -44.27 4.29 19.63
N THR A 244 -43.88 4.25 20.90
CA THR A 244 -44.36 5.19 21.93
C THR A 244 -43.49 6.47 21.97
N PRO A 245 -44.06 7.65 22.27
CA PRO A 245 -43.33 8.92 22.31
C PRO A 245 -42.55 9.09 23.63
N ARG A 246 -41.41 9.78 23.57
CA ARG A 246 -40.62 10.26 24.72
C ARG A 246 -41.30 11.49 25.32
N GLU A 247 -41.70 11.42 26.58
CA GLU A 247 -42.09 12.61 27.36
C GLU A 247 -40.84 13.43 27.74
N SER A 248 -40.90 14.71 27.40
CA SER A 248 -40.01 15.77 27.85
C SER A 248 -40.54 16.37 29.15
N LYS A 249 -39.81 16.24 30.26
CA LYS A 249 -40.07 17.02 31.48
C LYS A 249 -39.17 18.26 31.46
N ILE A 250 -39.82 19.41 31.28
CA ILE A 250 -39.29 20.74 31.51
C ILE A 250 -39.57 21.04 32.99
N GLU A 251 -38.55 21.36 33.78
CA GLU A 251 -38.71 22.02 35.08
C GLU A 251 -37.85 23.29 35.06
N THR A 252 -38.53 24.42 35.25
CA THR A 252 -38.01 25.78 35.32
C THR A 252 -38.21 26.30 36.74
N GLU A 253 -37.18 26.97 37.26
CA GLU A 253 -37.13 27.99 38.33
C GLU A 253 -37.66 27.71 39.75
N SER A 254 -36.75 27.84 40.71
CA SER A 254 -36.72 28.98 41.65
C SER A 254 -35.30 29.23 42.16
#